data_AF-A0A5E4UTV9-F1
#
_entry.id   AF-A0A5E4UTV9-F1
#
_cell.length_a   1.000
_cell.length_b   1.000
_cell.length_c   1.000
_cell.angle_alpha   90.00
_cell.angle_beta   90.00
_cell.angle_gamma   90.00
#
_symmetry.space_group_name_H-M   'P 1'
#
loop_
_entity.id
_entity.type
_entity.pdbx_description
1 polymer ?
#
loop_
_entity_poly.entity_id
_entity_poly.type
_entity_poly.pdbx_seq_one_letter_code
_entity_poly.pdbx_strand_id
1 'polypeptide(L)' 'MNHTSLSQLLGEQLIDVRQAALIFNLPSYWLSQAKERQRRRIPHYRVGKLVRFKPNELEAWMVAQQVPGEEAEDA' A
#
# COMPACT_ATOMS: atom_id res chain seq x y z
N MET A 1 12.38 8.95 22.28
CA MET A 1 10.96 8.86 21.89
C MET A 1 10.67 7.41 21.51
N ASN A 2 9.67 6.75 22.12
CA ASN A 2 9.36 5.35 21.82
C ASN A 2 8.69 5.24 20.45
N HIS A 3 9.41 4.73 19.45
CA HIS A 3 8.86 4.37 18.14
C HIS A 3 8.23 2.99 18.26
N THR A 4 7.21 2.83 19.11
CA THR A 4 6.55 1.53 19.20
C THR A 4 5.75 1.33 17.93
N SER A 5 6.37 0.43 17.14
CA SER A 5 5.82 -0.59 16.27
C SER A 5 5.40 -0.16 14.89
N LEU A 6 5.83 -0.90 13.87
CA LEU A 6 5.39 -0.59 12.52
C LEU A 6 3.86 -0.58 12.40
N SER A 7 3.29 -1.77 12.65
CA SER A 7 1.89 -2.11 12.43
C SER A 7 1.28 -2.71 13.70
N GLN A 8 1.90 -2.36 14.82
CA GLN A 8 1.86 -3.03 16.11
C GLN A 8 2.20 -4.53 16.10
N LEU A 9 3.34 -4.86 15.47
CA LEU A 9 4.02 -6.17 15.44
C LEU A 9 3.31 -7.34 14.74
N LEU A 10 2.07 -7.69 15.05
CA LEU A 10 1.43 -8.97 14.62
C LEU A 10 -0.11 -8.93 14.69
N GLY A 11 -0.72 -7.76 14.51
CA GLY A 11 -2.19 -7.60 14.42
C GLY A 11 -2.53 -6.29 13.69
N GLU A 12 -2.70 -6.40 12.37
CA GLU A 12 -2.49 -5.34 11.37
C GLU A 12 -3.17 -3.97 11.64
N GLN A 13 -2.34 -2.93 11.88
CA GLN A 13 -2.81 -1.54 11.89
C GLN A 13 -2.89 -0.94 10.47
N LEU A 14 -4.06 -0.39 10.13
CA LEU A 14 -4.29 0.39 8.91
C LEU A 14 -3.59 1.76 8.97
N ILE A 15 -2.69 2.01 8.03
CA ILE A 15 -1.89 3.24 7.94
C ILE A 15 -2.49 4.27 6.98
N ASP A 16 -2.26 5.55 7.26
CA ASP A 16 -2.69 6.65 6.41
C ASP A 16 -1.73 6.90 5.23
N VAL A 17 -2.18 7.67 4.23
CA VAL A 17 -1.42 8.06 3.03
C VAL A 17 -0.01 8.57 3.36
N ARG A 18 0.12 9.46 4.35
CA ARG A 18 1.42 10.04 4.71
C ARG A 18 2.37 8.99 5.28
N GLN A 19 1.85 8.10 6.13
CA GLN A 19 2.67 7.03 6.70
C GLN A 19 3.11 6.05 5.63
N ALA A 20 2.20 5.64 4.74
CA ALA A 20 2.54 4.77 3.61
C ALA A 20 3.59 5.42 2.69
N ALA A 21 3.46 6.72 2.39
CA ALA A 21 4.45 7.45 1.60
C ALA A 21 5.84 7.45 2.28
N LEU A 22 5.90 7.61 3.60
CA LEU A 22 7.16 7.62 4.35
C LEU A 22 7.78 6.23 4.50
N ILE A 23 6.97 5.21 4.81
CA ILE A 23 7.44 3.83 5.05
C ILE A 23 7.96 3.22 3.75
N PHE A 24 7.20 3.38 2.66
CA PHE A 24 7.51 2.75 1.38
C PHE A 24 8.27 3.67 0.42
N ASN A 25 8.63 4.88 0.88
CA ASN A 25 9.26 5.93 0.09
C ASN A 25 8.51 6.21 -1.23
N LEU A 26 7.18 6.13 -1.19
CA LEU A 26 6.31 6.31 -2.35
C LEU A 26 5.81 7.75 -2.46
N PRO A 27 5.57 8.25 -3.68
CA PRO A 27 4.95 9.54 -3.85
C PRO A 27 3.53 9.58 -3.29
N SER A 28 3.26 10.52 -2.38
CA SER A 28 1.96 10.65 -1.70
C SER A 28 0.79 10.86 -2.66
N TYR A 29 1.04 11.43 -3.86
CA TYR A 29 0.02 11.62 -4.88
C TYR A 29 -0.48 10.30 -5.50
N TRP A 30 0.34 9.24 -5.56
CA TRP A 30 -0.11 7.90 -6.00
C TRP A 30 -1.15 7.33 -5.05
N LEU A 31 -0.93 7.53 -3.75
CA LEU A 31 -1.78 7.03 -2.68
C LEU A 31 -2.99 7.93 -2.43
N SER A 32 -2.90 9.23 -2.71
CA SER A 32 -3.99 10.19 -2.50
C SER A 32 -5.00 10.17 -3.65
N GLN A 33 -4.53 10.13 -4.89
CA GLN A 33 -5.37 10.26 -6.07
C GLN A 33 -6.02 8.92 -6.43
N ALA A 34 -7.35 8.91 -6.51
CA ALA A 34 -8.11 7.70 -6.86
C ALA A 34 -7.73 7.15 -8.24
N LYS A 35 -7.44 8.03 -9.21
CA LYS A 35 -7.05 7.66 -10.57
C LYS A 35 -5.73 6.89 -10.60
N GLU A 36 -4.71 7.36 -9.89
CA GLU A 36 -3.42 6.67 -9.79
C GLU A 36 -3.54 5.35 -9.03
N ARG A 37 -4.31 5.32 -7.93
CA ARG A 37 -4.59 4.08 -7.19
C ARG A 37 -5.23 3.01 -8.09
N GLN A 38 -6.22 3.40 -8.89
CA GLN A 38 -6.90 2.48 -9.80
C GLN A 38 -5.99 2.02 -10.94
N ARG A 39 -5.26 2.95 -11.55
CA ARG A 39 -4.32 2.65 -12.65
C ARG A 39 -3.24 1.66 -12.22
N ARG A 40 -2.76 1.77 -10.98
CA ARG A 40 -1.70 0.92 -10.42
C ARG A 40 -2.24 -0.27 -9.60
N ARG A 41 -3.57 -0.37 -9.47
CA ARG A 41 -4.29 -1.35 -8.64
C ARG A 41 -3.76 -1.42 -7.20
N ILE A 42 -3.50 -0.26 -6.60
CA ILE A 42 -2.98 -0.17 -5.23
C ILE A 42 -4.06 -0.67 -4.25
N PRO A 43 -3.74 -1.66 -3.39
CA PRO A 43 -4.66 -2.16 -2.37
C PRO A 43 -5.00 -1.03 -1.40
N HIS A 44 -6.30 -0.73 -1.24
CA HIS A 44 -6.77 0.36 -0.40
C HIS A 44 -8.07 0.00 0.31
N TYR A 45 -8.20 0.46 1.54
CA TYR A 45 -9.36 0.25 2.40
C TYR A 45 -10.04 1.57 2.69
N ARG A 46 -11.36 1.60 2.56
CA ARG A 46 -12.16 2.77 2.95
C ARG A 46 -12.68 2.57 4.36
N VAL A 47 -12.22 3.42 5.28
CA VAL A 47 -12.71 3.49 6.65
C VAL A 47 -13.50 4.78 6.77
N GLY A 48 -14.81 4.68 6.51
CA GLY A 48 -15.68 5.85 6.37
C GLY A 48 -15.27 6.73 5.20
N LYS A 49 -14.81 7.95 5.49
CA LYS A 49 -14.33 8.92 4.48
C LYS A 49 -12.82 8.85 4.22
N LEU A 50 -12.08 8.09 5.02
CA LEU A 50 -10.62 8.02 4.94
C LEU A 50 -10.17 6.78 4.15
N VAL A 51 -9.10 6.96 3.38
CA VAL A 51 -8.43 5.87 2.69
C VAL A 51 -7.26 5.43 3.55
N ARG A 52 -7.26 4.16 3.92
CA ARG A 52 -6.18 3.53 4.65
C ARG A 52 -5.58 2.37 3.88
N PHE A 53 -4.35 2.03 4.23
CA PHE A 53 -3.57 1.01 3.56
C PHE A 53 -3.13 -0.02 4.58
N LYS A 54 -3.10 -1.29 4.17
CA LYS A 54 -2.42 -2.32 4.94
C LYS A 54 -0.97 -2.39 4.47
N PRO A 55 0.01 -2.28 5.37
CA PRO A 55 1.41 -2.33 4.98
C PRO A 55 1.80 -3.68 4.35
N ASN A 56 1.27 -4.79 4.85
CA ASN A 56 1.56 -6.13 4.32
C ASN A 56 1.11 -6.30 2.86
N GLU A 57 -0.12 -5.87 2.53
CA GLU A 57 -0.59 -5.90 1.14
C GLU A 57 0.09 -4.86 0.26
N LEU A 58 0.45 -3.70 0.80
CA LEU A 58 1.18 -2.67 0.05
C LEU A 58 2.59 -3.15 -0.29
N GLU A 59 3.24 -3.87 0.62
CA GLU A 59 4.53 -4.54 0.39
C GLU A 59 4.40 -5.63 -0.66
N ALA A 60 3.43 -6.55 -0.51
CA ALA A 60 3.18 -7.60 -1.50
C ALA A 60 2.87 -7.01 -2.89
N TRP A 61 2.11 -5.91 -2.95
CA TRP A 61 1.85 -5.18 -4.18
C TRP A 61 3.14 -4.58 -4.77
N MET A 62 4.02 -3.99 -3.96
CA MET A 62 5.31 -3.48 -4.46
C MET A 62 6.19 -4.59 -4.99
N VAL A 63 6.24 -5.75 -4.32
CA VAL A 63 6.99 -6.91 -4.80
C VAL A 63 6.39 -7.41 -6.12
N ALA A 64 5.07 -7.58 -6.20
CA ALA A 64 4.38 -7.99 -7.42
C ALA A 64 4.57 -6.97 -8.57
N GLN A 65 4.68 -5.68 -8.27
CA GLN A 65 4.93 -4.66 -9.28
C GLN A 65 6.40 -4.61 -9.75
N GLN A 66 7.33 -5.06 -8.90
CA GLN A 66 8.77 -5.13 -9.21
C GLN A 66 9.17 -6.41 -9.96
N VAL A 67 8.28 -7.40 -10.08
CA VAL A 67 8.48 -8.58 -10.93
C VAL A 67 7.68 -8.38 -12.23
N PRO A 68 8.24 -7.71 -13.26
CA PRO A 68 7.60 -7.61 -14.57
C PRO A 68 7.89 -8.84 -15.45
N GLY A 69 7.75 -10.06 -14.92
CA GLY A 69 8.03 -11.27 -15.70
C GLY A 69 7.34 -12.51 -15.14
N GLU A 70 6.56 -13.16 -16.02
CA GLU A 70 6.02 -14.54 -15.92
C GLU A 70 4.78 -14.67 -15.00
N GLU A 71 3.57 -15.05 -15.43
CA GLU A 71 3.03 -15.62 -16.66
C GLU A 71 1.61 -15.06 -16.92
N ALA A 72 1.33 -14.72 -18.18
CA ALA A 72 -0.01 -14.83 -18.75
C ALA A 72 0.09 -15.82 -19.91
N GLU A 73 0.23 -17.11 -19.58
CA GLU A 73 -0.15 -18.19 -20.48
C GLU A 73 -1.62 -18.51 -20.20
N ASP A 74 -2.51 -18.26 -21.17
CA ASP A 74 -3.57 -19.20 -21.61
C ASP A 74 -4.41 -18.59 -22.77
N ALA A 75 -4.62 -19.42 -23.81
CA ALA A 75 -5.50 -19.33 -24.98
C ALA A 75 -4.86 -19.07 -26.36
#